data_AF-A0A959G267-F1
#
_entry.id   AF-A0A959G267-F1
#
_cell.length_a   1.000
_cell.length_b   1.000
_cell.length_c   1.000
_cell.angle_alpha   90.00
_cell.angle_beta   90.00
_cell.angle_gamma   90.00
#
_symmetry.space_group_name_H-M   'P 1'
#
loop_
_entity.id
_entity.type
_entity.pdbx_description
1 polymer ?
#
loop_
_entity_poly.entity_id
_entity_poly.type
_entity_poly.pdbx_seq_one_letter_code
_entity_poly.pdbx_strand_id
1 'polypeptide(L)'
;MRRLLFIIGTLLNLLLLGFMAANVWYAYESNFELEGYSEMGKQLLYVLPGVLLFITIISLLLWAMGKKTLANILVWLIAGPILIVIGVWAGTTLFLSWNGKL
;
A
#
# COMPACT_ATOMS: atom_id res chain seq x y z
N MET A 1 23.27 5.34 12.88
CA MET A 1 22.34 5.76 11.79
C MET A 1 21.39 4.65 11.31
N ARG A 2 21.82 3.39 11.11
CA ARG A 2 20.92 2.31 10.61
C ARG A 2 19.68 2.02 11.48
N ARG A 3 19.76 2.24 12.81
CA ARG A 3 18.63 2.07 13.74
C ARG A 3 17.57 3.18 13.60
N LEU A 4 18.00 4.41 13.30
CA LEU A 4 17.10 5.56 13.14
C LEU A 4 16.27 5.44 11.85
N LEU A 5 16.91 5.06 10.75
CA LEU A 5 16.23 4.80 9.47
C LEU A 5 15.18 3.68 9.58
N PHE A 6 15.47 2.64 10.37
CA PHE A 6 14.51 1.56 10.64
C PHE A 6 13.28 2.05 11.41
N ILE A 7 13.48 2.85 12.46
CA ILE A 7 12.38 3.42 13.26
C ILE A 7 11.51 4.32 12.39
N ILE A 8 12.13 5.22 11.61
CA ILE A 8 11.40 6.11 10.70
C ILE A 8 10.60 5.31 9.66
N GLY A 9 11.22 4.31 9.04
CA GLY A 9 10.53 3.44 8.08
C GLY A 9 9.37 2.65 8.69
N THR A 10 9.50 2.24 9.95
CA THR A 10 8.42 1.56 10.69
C THR A 10 7.28 2.52 11.02
N LEU A 11 7.60 3.73 11.50
CA LEU A 11 6.61 4.76 11.80
C LEU A 11 5.84 5.20 10.55
N LEU A 12 6.54 5.38 9.42
CA LEU A 12 5.90 5.70 8.13
C LEU A 12 4.98 4.57 7.65
N ASN A 13 5.40 3.31 7.81
CA ASN A 13 4.54 2.17 7.48
C ASN A 13 3.29 2.16 8.36
N LEU A 14 3.41 2.32 9.68
CA LEU A 14 2.27 2.36 10.59
C LEU A 14 1.32 3.54 10.31
N LEU A 15 1.86 4.69 9.92
CA LEU A 15 1.07 5.86 9.52
C LEU A 15 0.27 5.58 8.24
N LEU A 16 0.94 5.08 7.19
CA LEU A 16 0.30 4.71 5.91
C LEU A 16 -0.78 3.65 6.13
N LEU A 17 -0.51 2.73 7.04
CA LEU A 17 -1.42 1.68 7.42
C LEU A 17 -2.68 2.19 8.13
N GLY A 18 -2.50 3.05 9.14
CA GLY A 18 -3.61 3.70 9.84
C GLY A 18 -4.43 4.56 8.89
N PHE A 19 -3.76 5.26 7.96
CA PHE A 19 -4.42 6.03 6.92
C PHE A 19 -5.24 5.15 5.97
N MET A 20 -4.70 4.03 5.48
CA MET A 20 -5.44 3.13 4.60
C MET A 20 -6.61 2.43 5.30
N ALA A 21 -6.43 2.01 6.56
CA ALA A 21 -7.51 1.43 7.36
C ALA A 21 -8.63 2.46 7.62
N ALA A 22 -8.28 3.70 7.93
CA ALA A 22 -9.24 4.79 8.12
C ALA A 22 -10.01 5.09 6.83
N ASN A 23 -9.34 5.10 5.67
CA ASN A 23 -10.02 5.31 4.38
C ASN A 23 -10.94 4.14 3.99
N VAL A 24 -10.57 2.89 4.28
CA VAL A 24 -11.44 1.73 4.10
C VAL A 24 -12.65 1.79 5.00
N TRP A 25 -12.45 2.08 6.28
CA TRP A 25 -13.52 2.25 7.26
C TRP A 25 -14.47 3.38 6.84
N TYR A 26 -13.91 4.53 6.44
CA TYR A 26 -14.67 5.66 5.93
C TYR A 26 -15.44 5.31 4.65
N ALA A 27 -14.84 4.60 3.70
CA ALA A 27 -15.53 4.14 2.49
C ALA A 27 -16.65 3.13 2.79
N TYR A 28 -16.49 2.31 3.84
CA TYR A 28 -17.52 1.41 4.33
C TYR A 28 -18.68 2.16 5.01
N GLU A 29 -18.38 3.11 5.92
CA GLU A 29 -19.40 3.87 6.65
C GLU A 29 -20.15 4.88 5.78
N SER A 30 -19.44 5.55 4.86
CA SER A 30 -20.03 6.61 4.04
C SER A 30 -21.00 6.09 2.97
N ASN A 31 -21.20 4.77 2.84
CA ASN A 31 -21.85 4.15 1.69
C ASN A 31 -21.41 4.84 0.39
N PHE A 32 -20.11 5.11 0.26
CA PHE A 32 -19.54 5.49 -1.02
C PHE A 32 -19.77 4.25 -1.89
N GLU A 33 -20.93 4.22 -2.54
CA GLU A 33 -21.18 3.34 -3.65
C GLU A 33 -20.00 3.65 -4.55
N LEU A 34 -19.05 2.73 -4.60
CA LEU A 34 -18.02 2.71 -5.60
C LEU A 34 -18.76 2.47 -6.92
N GLU A 35 -19.56 3.46 -7.36
CA GLU A 35 -20.38 3.47 -8.55
C GLU A 35 -19.39 3.33 -9.71
N GLY A 36 -19.46 2.17 -10.38
CA GLY A 36 -18.51 1.78 -11.42
C GLY A 36 -17.56 0.64 -11.05
N TYR A 37 -17.50 0.20 -9.78
CA TYR A 37 -16.78 -1.01 -9.40
C TYR A 37 -17.73 -2.18 -9.20
N SER A 38 -17.39 -3.33 -9.78
CA SER A 38 -18.09 -4.59 -9.48
C SER A 38 -17.97 -4.94 -8.00
N GLU A 39 -18.93 -5.70 -7.47
CA GLU A 39 -18.90 -6.18 -6.07
C GLU A 39 -17.57 -6.88 -5.71
N MET A 40 -16.99 -7.62 -6.67
CA MET A 40 -15.66 -8.21 -6.53
C MET A 40 -14.54 -7.17 -6.47
N GLY A 41 -14.63 -6.08 -7.26
CA GLY A 41 -13.69 -4.97 -7.22
C GLY A 41 -13.76 -4.17 -5.91
N LYS A 42 -14.97 -3.98 -5.37
CA LYS A 42 -15.18 -3.38 -4.04
C LYS A 42 -14.50 -4.23 -2.95
N GLN A 43 -14.76 -5.55 -2.93
CA GLN A 43 -14.09 -6.46 -2.01
C GLN A 43 -12.56 -6.43 -2.15
N LEU A 44 -12.04 -6.36 -3.36
CA LEU A 44 -10.59 -6.29 -3.59
C LEU A 44 -9.99 -5.00 -3.00
N LEU A 45 -10.67 -3.86 -3.17
CA LEU A 45 -10.28 -2.57 -2.60
C LEU A 45 -10.30 -2.57 -1.06
N TYR A 46 -11.26 -3.25 -0.45
CA TYR A 46 -11.32 -3.41 1.01
C TYR A 46 -10.29 -4.40 1.56
N VAL A 47 -9.94 -5.44 0.78
CA VAL A 47 -8.95 -6.46 1.16
C VAL A 47 -7.51 -5.97 1.01
N LEU A 48 -7.22 -5.13 0.01
CA LEU A 48 -5.86 -4.65 -0.29
C LEU A 48 -5.15 -4.08 0.96
N PRO A 49 -5.77 -3.15 1.73
CA PRO A 49 -5.14 -2.59 2.93
C PRO A 49 -4.90 -3.61 4.03
N GLY A 50 -5.79 -4.60 4.18
CA GLY A 50 -5.61 -5.71 5.12
C GLY A 50 -4.45 -6.63 4.74
N VAL A 51 -4.27 -6.90 3.44
CA VAL A 51 -3.14 -7.69 2.93
C VAL A 51 -1.83 -6.93 3.12
N LEU A 52 -1.79 -5.64 2.79
CA LEU A 52 -0.63 -4.78 3.02
C LEU A 52 -0.26 -4.68 4.51
N LEU A 53 -1.27 -4.64 5.39
CA LEU A 53 -1.10 -4.70 6.83
C LEU A 53 -0.47 -6.01 7.28
N PHE A 54 -1.07 -7.13 6.87
CA PHE A 54 -0.61 -8.45 7.24
C PHE A 54 0.87 -8.64 6.85
N ILE A 55 1.25 -8.26 5.64
CA ILE A 55 2.64 -8.44 5.19
C ILE A 55 3.60 -7.46 5.88
N THR A 56 3.17 -6.23 6.20
CA THR A 56 3.95 -5.29 7.01
C THR A 56 4.27 -5.89 8.39
N ILE A 57 3.27 -6.47 9.05
CA ILE A 57 3.47 -7.15 10.34
C ILE A 57 4.43 -8.34 10.20
N ILE A 58 4.22 -9.22 9.22
CA ILE A 58 5.09 -10.38 8.97
C ILE A 58 6.54 -9.91 8.74
N SER A 59 6.74 -8.83 7.98
CA SER A 59 8.06 -8.27 7.69
C SER A 59 8.74 -7.73 8.95
N LEU A 60 8.00 -7.05 9.83
CA LEU A 60 8.49 -6.57 11.12
C LEU A 60 8.82 -7.72 12.08
N LEU A 61 8.00 -8.77 12.13
CA LEU A 61 8.24 -9.97 12.94
C LEU A 61 9.49 -10.71 12.48
N LEU A 62 9.66 -10.93 11.17
CA LEU A 62 10.85 -11.56 10.61
C LEU A 62 12.11 -10.74 10.88
N TRP A 63 11.99 -9.41 10.80
CA TRP A 63 13.07 -8.52 11.19
C TRP A 63 13.42 -8.65 12.68
N ALA A 64 12.42 -8.64 13.57
CA ALA A 64 12.59 -8.77 15.02
C ALA A 64 13.23 -10.12 15.42
N MET A 65 12.89 -11.20 14.70
CA MET A 65 13.50 -12.53 14.86
C MET A 65 14.92 -12.64 14.27
N GLY A 66 15.48 -11.55 13.73
CA GLY A 66 16.81 -11.55 13.10
C GLY A 66 16.85 -12.18 11.70
N LYS A 67 15.71 -12.62 11.14
CA LYS A 67 15.56 -13.16 9.77
C LYS A 67 15.49 -12.04 8.72
N LYS A 68 16.48 -11.14 8.75
CA LYS A 68 16.53 -9.91 7.94
C LYS A 68 16.46 -10.16 6.43
N THR A 69 17.05 -11.26 5.95
CA THR A 69 16.99 -11.65 4.54
C THR A 69 15.56 -11.95 4.09
N LEU A 70 14.80 -12.68 4.90
CA LEU A 70 13.41 -13.04 4.59
C LEU A 70 12.47 -11.82 4.68
N ALA A 71 12.68 -10.97 5.69
CA ALA A 71 11.96 -9.70 5.82
C ALA A 71 12.20 -8.80 4.61
N ASN A 72 13.45 -8.67 4.16
CA ASN A 72 13.78 -7.88 2.97
C ASN A 72 13.10 -8.45 1.71
N ILE A 73 13.17 -9.77 1.47
CA ILE A 73 12.53 -10.40 0.31
C ILE A 73 11.04 -10.07 0.24
N LEU A 74 10.33 -10.14 1.39
CA LEU A 74 8.91 -9.80 1.44
C LEU A 74 8.64 -8.32 1.14
N VAL A 75 9.47 -7.41 1.66
CA VAL A 75 9.37 -5.98 1.34
C VAL A 75 9.57 -5.72 -0.16
N TRP A 76 10.57 -6.37 -0.78
CA TRP A 76 10.81 -6.26 -2.23
C TRP A 76 9.66 -6.81 -3.07
N LEU A 77 9.01 -7.89 -2.63
CA LEU A 77 7.87 -8.52 -3.30
C LEU A 77 6.65 -7.60 -3.42
N ILE A 78 6.51 -6.63 -2.50
CA ILE A 78 5.40 -5.68 -2.47
C ILE A 78 5.81 -4.32 -3.05
N ALA A 79 7.01 -3.84 -2.71
CA ALA A 79 7.50 -2.56 -3.18
C ALA A 79 7.63 -2.54 -4.71
N GLY A 80 8.04 -3.66 -5.32
CA GLY A 80 8.11 -3.80 -6.79
C GLY A 80 6.76 -3.52 -7.48
N PRO A 81 5.70 -4.29 -7.19
CA PRO A 81 4.38 -4.06 -7.76
C PRO A 81 3.81 -2.67 -7.48
N ILE A 82 3.99 -2.13 -6.27
CA ILE A 82 3.51 -0.78 -5.92
C ILE A 82 4.21 0.28 -6.76
N LEU A 83 5.53 0.21 -6.93
CA LEU A 83 6.29 1.15 -7.77
C LEU A 83 5.89 1.05 -9.24
N ILE A 84 5.57 -0.14 -9.73
CA ILE A 84 5.07 -0.35 -11.10
C ILE A 84 3.70 0.32 -11.26
N VAL A 85 2.77 0.11 -10.31
CA VAL A 85 1.43 0.73 -10.36
C VAL A 85 1.52 2.25 -10.32
N ILE A 86 2.35 2.81 -9.41
CA ILE A 86 2.58 4.26 -9.33
C ILE A 86 3.23 4.77 -10.62
N GLY A 87 4.21 4.05 -11.17
CA GLY A 87 4.88 4.43 -12.42
C GLY A 87 3.95 4.43 -13.63
N VAL A 88 3.07 3.44 -13.74
CA VAL A 88 2.04 3.37 -14.79
C VAL A 88 1.01 4.49 -14.63
N TRP A 89 0.59 4.78 -13.40
CA TRP A 89 -0.35 5.86 -13.13
C TRP A 89 0.24 7.26 -13.40
N ALA A 90 1.49 7.48 -13.01
CA ALA A 90 2.24 8.72 -13.33
C ALA A 90 2.49 8.87 -14.84
N GLY A 91 2.84 7.78 -15.54
CA GLY A 91 3.05 7.79 -16.98
C GLY A 91 1.76 8.09 -17.76
N THR A 92 0.63 7.54 -17.33
CA THR A 92 -0.67 7.78 -17.97
C THR A 92 -1.20 9.19 -17.70
N THR A 93 -1.05 9.72 -16.49
CA THR A 93 -1.41 11.12 -16.18
C THR A 93 -0.54 12.12 -16.94
N LEU A 94 0.78 11.91 -17.02
CA LEU A 94 1.67 12.74 -17.85
C LEU A 94 1.29 12.67 -19.34
N PHE A 95 0.98 11.48 -19.84
CA PHE A 95 0.55 11.30 -21.23
C PHE A 95 -0.79 12.00 -21.51
N LEU A 96 -1.77 11.90 -20.62
CA LEU A 96 -3.06 12.60 -20.77
C LEU A 96 -2.90 14.11 -20.70
N SER A 97 -2.01 14.61 -19.83
CA SER A 97 -1.69 16.03 -19.70
C SER A 97 -1.03 16.56 -20.97
N TRP A 98 -0.06 15.82 -21.54
CA TRP A 98 0.59 16.17 -22.80
C TRP A 98 -0.38 16.27 -23.98
N ASN A 99 -1.42 15.43 -23.98
CA ASN A 99 -2.45 15.42 -25.02
C ASN A 99 -3.61 16.40 -24.75
N GLY A 100 -3.55 17.22 -23.70
CA GLY A 100 -4.60 18.18 -23.36
C GLY A 100 -5.94 17.54 -22.99
N LYS A 101 -5.91 16.29 -22.48
CA LYS A 101 -7.11 15.52 -22.08
C LYS A 101 -7.33 15.50 -20.57
N LEU A 102 -6.59 16.31 -19.82
CA LEU A 102 -6.75 16.61 -18.39
C LEU A 102 -7.10 18.07 -18.23
#